data_AF-A0AAP2Z1Y3-F1
#
_entry.id   AF-A0AAP2Z1Y3-F1
#
_cell.length_a   1.000
_cell.length_b   1.000
_cell.length_c   1.000
_cell.angle_alpha   90.00
_cell.angle_beta   90.00
_cell.angle_gamma   90.00
#
_symmetry.space_group_name_H-M   'P 1'
#
loop_
_entity.id
_entity.type
_entity.pdbx_description
1 polymer ?
#
loop_
_entity_poly.entity_id
_entity_poly.type
_entity_poly.pdbx_seq_one_letter_code
_entity_poly.pdbx_strand_id
1 'polypeptide(L)'
;MRTTARRPFPPPHPWRTESTTECRSEVVQVGFRLADRLEHDRVAAVDEHPDRARYEPDPFEDREIDSTRNTAVTLADPEVVEREGNERLASSTIPEYVAWMNRERNLRTNHDLMFDRGIRAADEGFGSPIALAGWYDRNIRMVHHLWRTMGPDDSRLLVLVGSGHVRVLRHLLTEAPMFCPVSPLPFLPEAN
;
A
#
# COMPACT_ATOMS: atom_id res chain seq x y z
N MET A 1 -17.11 -37.58 -13.97
CA MET A 1 -16.29 -36.49 -14.54
C MET A 1 -17.02 -35.18 -14.28
N ARG A 2 -16.65 -34.42 -13.24
CA ARG A 2 -17.25 -33.10 -12.98
C ARG A 2 -16.50 -32.08 -13.82
N THR A 3 -17.13 -31.60 -14.87
CA THR A 3 -16.68 -30.46 -15.66
C THR A 3 -16.76 -29.22 -14.76
N THR A 4 -15.65 -28.82 -14.18
CA THR A 4 -15.54 -27.51 -13.53
C THR A 4 -15.57 -26.46 -14.63
N ALA A 5 -16.75 -25.94 -14.93
CA ALA A 5 -16.88 -24.73 -15.71
C ALA A 5 -16.02 -23.66 -15.01
N ARG A 6 -14.95 -23.20 -15.68
CA ARG A 6 -14.14 -22.09 -15.20
C ARG A 6 -15.06 -20.86 -15.15
N ARG A 7 -15.60 -20.55 -13.98
CA ARG A 7 -16.25 -19.27 -13.76
C ARG A 7 -15.17 -18.20 -13.94
N PRO A 8 -15.36 -17.21 -14.83
CA PRO A 8 -14.45 -16.09 -14.90
C PRO A 8 -14.48 -15.37 -13.56
N PHE A 9 -13.33 -15.25 -12.91
CA PHE A 9 -13.18 -14.34 -11.78
C PHE A 9 -13.31 -12.92 -12.35
N PRO A 10 -14.27 -12.12 -11.88
CA PRO A 10 -14.33 -10.72 -12.27
C PRO A 10 -13.00 -10.06 -11.86
N PRO A 11 -12.45 -9.17 -12.71
CA PRO A 11 -11.17 -8.55 -12.38
C PRO A 11 -11.33 -7.69 -11.12
N PRO A 12 -10.50 -7.89 -10.09
CA PRO A 12 -10.49 -7.08 -8.87
C PRO A 12 -10.03 -5.64 -9.12
N HIS A 13 -9.47 -5.33 -10.29
CA HIS A 13 -8.99 -3.99 -10.62
C HIS A 13 -9.77 -3.38 -11.80
N PRO A 14 -10.30 -2.15 -11.68
CA PRO A 14 -11.12 -1.50 -12.74
C PRO A 14 -10.40 -1.39 -14.09
N TRP A 15 -9.07 -1.39 -14.06
CA TRP A 15 -8.21 -1.14 -15.22
C TRP A 15 -7.56 -2.41 -15.79
N ARG A 16 -7.91 -3.61 -15.30
CA ARG A 16 -7.36 -4.88 -15.80
C ARG A 16 -8.47 -5.75 -16.35
N THR A 17 -8.73 -5.68 -17.64
CA THR A 17 -9.88 -6.38 -18.27
C THR A 17 -9.53 -7.70 -18.95
N GLU A 18 -8.26 -8.10 -19.01
CA GLU A 18 -7.87 -9.37 -19.64
C GLU A 18 -7.84 -10.53 -18.64
N SER A 19 -8.33 -11.69 -19.06
CA SER A 19 -8.45 -12.89 -18.21
C SER A 19 -7.13 -13.46 -17.69
N THR A 20 -5.99 -13.06 -18.26
CA THR A 20 -4.65 -13.50 -17.85
C THR A 20 -3.91 -12.45 -17.01
N THR A 21 -4.41 -11.21 -16.92
CA THR A 21 -3.77 -10.14 -16.15
C THR A 21 -3.79 -10.42 -14.64
N GLU A 22 -4.77 -11.19 -14.18
CA GLU A 22 -4.86 -11.66 -12.78
C GLU A 22 -3.70 -12.56 -12.39
N CYS A 23 -3.32 -13.49 -13.28
CA CYS A 23 -2.16 -14.33 -13.05
C CYS A 23 -0.89 -13.51 -12.87
N ARG A 24 -0.82 -12.27 -13.40
CA ARG A 24 0.36 -11.38 -13.28
C ARG A 24 0.32 -10.47 -12.06
N SER A 25 -0.74 -10.51 -11.24
CA SER A 25 -0.86 -9.70 -10.02
C SER A 25 0.14 -10.16 -8.95
N GLU A 26 0.64 -9.23 -8.13
CA GLU A 26 1.46 -9.55 -6.95
C GLU A 26 0.70 -10.44 -5.95
N VAL A 27 -0.63 -10.29 -5.88
CA VAL A 27 -1.51 -11.16 -5.08
C VAL A 27 -1.33 -12.63 -5.50
N VAL A 28 -1.19 -12.91 -6.80
CA VAL A 28 -0.99 -14.28 -7.31
C VAL A 28 0.48 -14.67 -7.33
N GLN A 29 1.33 -13.84 -7.92
CA GLN A 29 2.74 -14.14 -8.15
C GLN A 29 3.55 -14.23 -6.86
N VAL A 30 3.15 -13.48 -5.82
CA VAL A 30 3.80 -13.48 -4.51
C VAL A 30 2.87 -14.05 -3.46
N GLY A 31 1.68 -13.48 -3.27
CA GLY A 31 0.76 -13.83 -2.18
C GLY A 31 0.37 -15.31 -2.16
N PHE A 32 -0.38 -15.76 -3.17
CA PHE A 32 -0.86 -17.15 -3.24
C PHE A 32 0.28 -18.16 -3.39
N ARG A 33 1.31 -17.86 -4.19
CA ARG A 33 2.46 -18.77 -4.34
C ARG A 33 3.27 -18.93 -3.06
N LEU A 34 3.43 -17.87 -2.28
CA LEU A 34 4.12 -17.95 -0.99
C LEU A 34 3.26 -18.72 0.02
N ALA A 35 1.95 -18.47 0.05
CA ALA A 35 1.02 -19.22 0.89
C ALA A 35 1.04 -20.73 0.59
N ASP A 36 1.00 -21.11 -0.69
CA ASP A 36 1.12 -22.50 -1.15
C ASP A 36 2.45 -23.14 -0.70
N ARG A 37 3.57 -22.43 -0.88
CA ARG A 37 4.90 -22.88 -0.44
C ARG A 37 5.02 -23.03 1.09
N LEU A 38 4.28 -22.24 1.85
CA LEU A 38 4.24 -22.31 3.32
C LEU A 38 3.14 -23.25 3.83
N GLU A 39 2.46 -23.96 2.93
CA GLU A 39 1.37 -24.89 3.27
C GLU A 39 0.21 -24.21 4.01
N HIS A 40 -0.06 -22.94 3.68
CA HIS A 40 -1.21 -22.22 4.24
C HIS A 40 -2.50 -22.61 3.51
N ASP A 41 -3.50 -23.06 4.27
CA ASP A 41 -4.84 -23.37 3.74
C ASP A 41 -5.62 -22.12 3.28
N ARG A 42 -5.20 -20.92 3.70
CA ARG A 42 -5.87 -19.66 3.38
C ARG A 42 -4.93 -18.46 3.24
N VAL A 43 -5.31 -17.52 2.39
CA VAL A 43 -4.75 -16.16 2.32
C VAL A 43 -5.83 -15.18 2.75
N ALA A 44 -5.52 -14.31 3.71
CA ALA A 44 -6.46 -13.30 4.19
C ALA A 44 -6.36 -12.01 3.38
N ALA A 45 -7.49 -11.57 2.85
CA ALA A 45 -7.61 -10.23 2.28
C ALA A 45 -7.80 -9.24 3.43
N VAL A 46 -6.93 -8.23 3.51
CA VAL A 46 -6.95 -7.21 4.59
C VAL A 46 -7.34 -5.83 4.10
N ASP A 47 -7.32 -5.61 2.79
CA ASP A 47 -7.59 -4.31 2.19
C ASP A 47 -9.10 -4.08 2.03
N GLU A 48 -9.61 -3.05 2.69
CA GLU A 48 -11.00 -2.61 2.58
C GLU A 48 -11.06 -1.13 2.28
N HIS A 49 -11.59 -0.79 1.10
CA HIS A 49 -11.81 0.60 0.72
C HIS A 49 -13.05 1.12 1.46
N PRO A 50 -12.94 2.26 2.19
CA PRO A 50 -14.12 2.90 2.74
C PRO A 50 -15.02 3.39 1.60
N ASP A 51 -16.31 3.54 1.90
CA ASP A 51 -17.26 4.14 0.95
C ASP A 51 -16.78 5.55 0.56
N ARG A 52 -16.57 5.77 -0.74
CA ARG A 52 -16.10 7.06 -1.28
C ARG A 52 -17.08 8.19 -0.99
N ALA A 53 -18.38 7.89 -0.94
CA ALA A 53 -19.42 8.87 -0.65
C ALA A 53 -19.28 9.49 0.75
N ARG A 54 -18.50 8.86 1.66
CA ARG A 54 -18.19 9.44 2.98
C ARG A 54 -17.27 10.66 2.91
N TYR A 55 -16.54 10.81 1.81
CA TYR A 55 -15.52 11.85 1.60
C TYR A 55 -15.88 12.81 0.48
N GLU A 56 -17.09 12.68 -0.08
CA GLU A 56 -17.62 13.55 -1.13
C GLU A 56 -18.91 14.23 -0.63
N PRO A 57 -19.12 15.54 -0.90
CA PRO A 57 -18.19 16.46 -1.54
C PRO A 57 -16.99 16.79 -0.64
N ASP A 58 -15.88 17.20 -1.24
CA ASP A 58 -14.69 17.59 -0.50
C ASP A 58 -14.91 18.95 0.19
N PRO A 59 -14.93 19.01 1.55
CA PRO A 59 -15.21 20.25 2.27
C PRO A 59 -14.10 21.31 2.18
N PHE A 60 -12.99 20.99 1.50
CA PHE A 60 -11.86 21.87 1.26
C PHE A 60 -11.76 22.37 -0.19
N GLU A 61 -12.56 21.84 -1.12
CA GLU A 61 -12.47 22.13 -2.56
C GLU A 61 -12.65 23.62 -2.89
N ASP A 62 -13.62 24.28 -2.25
CA ASP A 62 -13.91 25.71 -2.48
C ASP A 62 -12.99 26.67 -1.70
N ARG A 63 -12.00 26.16 -0.95
CA ARG A 63 -11.13 27.01 -0.12
C ARG A 63 -9.90 27.44 -0.90
N GLU A 64 -9.75 28.74 -1.12
CA GLU A 64 -8.48 29.28 -1.63
C GLU A 64 -7.35 29.03 -0.61
N ILE A 65 -6.34 28.26 -1.01
CA ILE A 65 -5.15 28.00 -0.19
C ILE A 65 -3.96 28.76 -0.75
N ASP A 66 -3.55 29.81 -0.02
CA ASP A 66 -2.27 30.47 -0.26
C ASP A 66 -1.14 29.68 0.41
N SER A 67 -0.67 28.63 -0.28
CA SER A 67 0.42 27.77 0.20
C SER A 67 1.77 28.48 0.26
N THR A 68 1.89 29.68 -0.32
CA THR A 68 3.12 30.49 -0.35
C THR A 68 3.38 31.23 0.96
N ARG A 69 2.37 31.37 1.84
CA ARG A 69 2.49 32.01 3.16
C ARG A 69 3.28 31.20 4.18
N ASN A 70 3.49 29.91 3.92
CA ASN A 70 4.13 28.99 4.86
C ASN A 70 5.55 28.65 4.40
N THR A 71 6.42 28.35 5.36
CA THR A 71 7.84 28.03 5.11
C THR A 71 7.98 26.99 4.00
N ALA A 72 8.90 27.25 3.06
CA ALA A 72 9.26 26.30 2.03
C ALA A 72 9.81 25.02 2.68
N VAL A 73 9.21 23.88 2.36
CA VAL A 73 9.72 22.56 2.75
C VAL A 73 10.46 21.99 1.55
N THR A 74 11.70 21.57 1.73
CA THR A 74 12.44 20.87 0.67
C THR A 74 11.89 19.46 0.53
N LEU A 75 11.26 19.19 -0.61
CA LEU A 75 10.78 17.86 -0.98
C LEU A 75 11.62 17.31 -2.13
N ALA A 76 11.61 15.99 -2.26
CA ALA A 76 12.12 15.36 -3.46
C ALA A 76 11.22 15.75 -4.65
N ASP A 77 11.83 16.06 -5.79
CA ASP A 77 11.11 16.33 -7.01
C ASP A 77 10.38 15.05 -7.47
N PRO A 78 9.04 15.06 -7.63
CA PRO A 78 8.27 13.88 -8.04
C PRO A 78 8.77 13.24 -9.33
N GLU A 79 9.18 14.03 -10.33
CA GLU A 79 9.66 13.51 -11.61
C GLU A 79 11.01 12.80 -11.45
N VAL A 80 11.87 13.33 -10.57
CA VAL A 80 13.15 12.71 -10.24
C VAL A 80 12.94 11.41 -9.49
N VAL A 81 12.00 11.37 -8.54
CA VAL A 81 11.65 10.17 -7.77
C VAL A 81 11.09 9.08 -8.68
N GLU A 82 10.18 9.44 -9.59
CA GLU A 82 9.62 8.51 -10.57
C GLU A 82 10.72 7.92 -11.47
N ARG A 83 11.60 8.78 -11.99
CA ARG A 83 12.73 8.35 -12.82
C ARG A 83 13.68 7.41 -12.07
N GLU A 84 14.07 7.74 -10.85
CA GLU A 84 14.91 6.88 -9.99
C GLU A 84 14.24 5.51 -9.79
N GLY A 85 12.92 5.50 -9.54
CA GLY A 85 12.13 4.28 -9.39
C GLY A 85 12.12 3.42 -10.65
N ASN A 86 11.93 4.03 -11.83
CA ASN A 86 11.91 3.33 -13.11
C ASN A 86 13.29 2.77 -13.48
N GLU A 87 14.35 3.56 -13.31
CA GLU A 87 15.73 3.12 -13.54
C GLU A 87 16.10 1.96 -12.61
N ARG A 88 15.73 2.04 -11.32
CA ARG A 88 15.98 0.98 -10.34
C ARG A 88 15.22 -0.30 -10.70
N LEU A 89 13.95 -0.19 -11.10
CA LEU A 89 13.16 -1.34 -11.52
C LEU A 89 13.76 -2.04 -12.74
N ALA A 90 14.22 -1.26 -13.73
CA ALA A 90 14.83 -1.80 -14.94
C ALA A 90 16.19 -2.48 -14.70
N SER A 91 16.92 -2.09 -13.65
CA SER A 91 18.28 -2.55 -13.35
C SER A 91 18.40 -3.53 -12.19
N SER A 92 17.30 -3.86 -11.51
CA SER A 92 17.30 -4.75 -10.33
C SER A 92 16.49 -6.02 -10.57
N THR A 93 16.79 -7.07 -9.80
CA THR A 93 15.83 -8.17 -9.64
C THR A 93 14.59 -7.71 -8.86
N ILE A 94 13.46 -8.41 -8.97
CA ILE A 94 12.24 -8.05 -8.23
C ILE A 94 12.48 -8.00 -6.71
N PRO A 95 13.16 -8.97 -6.06
CA PRO A 95 13.47 -8.88 -4.63
C PRO A 95 14.35 -7.66 -4.28
N GLU A 96 15.36 -7.34 -5.09
CA GLU A 96 16.20 -6.15 -4.88
C GLU A 96 15.40 -4.85 -4.99
N TYR A 97 14.48 -4.77 -5.96
CA TYR A 97 13.63 -3.61 -6.15
C TYR A 97 12.66 -3.44 -4.97
N VAL A 98 12.00 -4.52 -4.53
CA VAL A 98 11.11 -4.51 -3.36
C VAL A 98 11.88 -4.18 -2.08
N ALA A 99 13.09 -4.71 -1.90
CA ALA A 99 13.96 -4.37 -0.78
C ALA A 99 14.36 -2.88 -0.81
N TRP A 100 14.69 -2.35 -2.00
CA TRP A 100 14.96 -0.92 -2.19
C TRP A 100 13.74 -0.08 -1.84
N MET A 101 12.53 -0.40 -2.32
CA MET A 101 11.30 0.32 -1.99
C MET A 101 11.01 0.36 -0.48
N ASN A 102 11.38 -0.71 0.25
CA ASN A 102 11.16 -0.82 1.69
C ASN A 102 12.23 -0.12 2.56
N ARG A 103 13.26 0.50 1.96
CA ARG A 103 14.25 1.31 2.70
C ARG A 103 13.58 2.56 3.29
N GLU A 104 14.02 2.97 4.49
CA GLU A 104 13.39 4.09 5.19
C GLU A 104 13.39 5.38 4.38
N ARG A 105 14.46 5.68 3.62
CA ARG A 105 14.48 6.83 2.70
C ARG A 105 13.31 6.81 1.72
N ASN A 106 13.05 5.68 1.07
CA ASN A 106 12.07 5.61 -0.01
C ASN A 106 10.64 5.60 0.55
N LEU A 107 10.43 4.94 1.69
CA LEU A 107 9.19 5.03 2.45
C LEU A 107 8.91 6.46 2.93
N ARG A 108 9.95 7.17 3.41
CA ARG A 108 9.87 8.57 3.83
C ARG A 108 9.50 9.47 2.65
N THR A 109 10.20 9.38 1.52
CA THR A 109 9.93 10.18 0.33
C THR A 109 8.50 10.00 -0.18
N ASN A 110 8.02 8.74 -0.29
CA ASN A 110 6.65 8.47 -0.71
C ASN A 110 5.62 9.12 0.23
N HIS A 111 5.86 9.01 1.54
CA HIS A 111 4.97 9.55 2.56
C HIS A 111 4.98 11.09 2.60
N ASP A 112 6.15 11.71 2.53
CA ASP A 112 6.30 13.16 2.56
C ASP A 112 5.60 13.81 1.35
N LEU A 113 5.72 13.22 0.15
CA LEU A 113 5.02 13.69 -1.05
C LEU A 113 3.49 13.59 -0.93
N MET A 114 2.98 12.47 -0.40
CA MET A 114 1.54 12.28 -0.17
C MET A 114 0.99 13.30 0.83
N PHE A 115 1.69 13.49 1.95
CA PHE A 115 1.26 14.39 3.01
C PHE A 115 1.35 15.85 2.60
N ASP A 116 2.41 16.25 1.90
CA ASP A 116 2.54 17.62 1.42
C ASP A 116 1.36 17.99 0.50
N ARG A 117 1.07 17.14 -0.49
CA ARG A 117 -0.09 17.32 -1.40
C ARG A 117 -1.41 17.43 -0.64
N GLY A 118 -1.66 16.48 0.25
CA GLY A 118 -2.92 16.44 0.99
C GLY A 118 -3.09 17.62 1.96
N ILE A 119 -2.03 18.03 2.66
CA ILE A 119 -2.10 19.14 3.62
C ILE A 119 -2.14 20.51 2.93
N ARG A 120 -1.40 20.70 1.84
CA ARG A 120 -1.44 21.95 1.06
C ARG A 120 -2.69 22.07 0.18
N ALA A 121 -3.48 21.00 0.10
CA ALA A 121 -4.57 20.82 -0.85
C ALA A 121 -4.19 21.20 -2.29
N ALA A 122 -3.22 20.49 -2.87
CA ALA A 122 -2.78 20.71 -4.25
C ALA A 122 -3.90 20.36 -5.26
N ASP A 123 -3.93 21.00 -6.43
CA ASP A 123 -4.87 20.65 -7.51
C ASP A 123 -4.39 19.41 -8.30
N GLU A 124 -4.15 18.31 -7.58
CA GLU A 124 -3.65 17.02 -8.07
C GLU A 124 -4.36 15.86 -7.34
N GLY A 125 -4.19 14.64 -7.83
CA GLY A 125 -4.67 13.45 -7.11
C GLY A 125 -4.11 13.39 -5.68
N PHE A 126 -4.97 13.09 -4.71
CA PHE A 126 -4.66 13.13 -3.26
C PHE A 126 -4.43 14.54 -2.67
N GLY A 127 -4.73 15.58 -3.42
CA GLY A 127 -4.49 16.96 -3.04
C GLY A 127 -5.56 17.58 -2.17
N SER A 128 -6.05 16.87 -1.15
CA SER A 128 -6.94 17.45 -0.14
C SER A 128 -6.81 16.77 1.21
N PRO A 129 -7.02 17.50 2.33
CA PRO A 129 -7.02 16.90 3.66
C PRO A 129 -8.06 15.78 3.81
N ILE A 130 -9.18 15.85 3.07
CA ILE A 130 -10.20 14.79 3.13
C ILE A 130 -9.70 13.48 2.51
N ALA A 131 -8.83 13.56 1.48
CA ALA A 131 -8.20 12.38 0.88
C ALA A 131 -7.25 11.69 1.87
N LEU A 132 -6.49 12.46 2.67
CA LEU A 132 -5.67 11.92 3.77
C LEU A 132 -6.54 11.25 4.85
N ALA A 133 -7.68 11.84 5.20
CA ALA A 133 -8.61 11.23 6.15
C ALA A 133 -9.15 9.87 5.64
N GLY A 134 -9.52 9.79 4.35
CA GLY A 134 -9.90 8.53 3.70
C GLY A 134 -8.78 7.50 3.64
N TRP A 135 -7.53 7.95 3.42
CA TRP A 135 -6.36 7.08 3.49
C TRP A 135 -6.19 6.44 4.86
N TYR A 136 -6.36 7.23 5.93
CA TYR A 136 -6.29 6.72 7.29
C TYR A 136 -7.45 5.78 7.64
N ASP A 137 -8.69 6.06 7.21
CA ASP A 137 -9.81 5.13 7.41
C ASP A 137 -9.51 3.77 6.77
N ARG A 138 -9.07 3.74 5.50
CA ARG A 138 -8.64 2.50 4.84
C ARG A 138 -7.58 1.74 5.64
N ASN A 139 -6.53 2.42 6.11
CA ASN A 139 -5.47 1.76 6.89
C ASN A 139 -5.95 1.30 8.28
N ILE A 140 -6.87 2.01 8.93
CA ILE A 140 -7.48 1.58 10.20
C ILE A 140 -8.30 0.30 9.98
N ARG A 141 -9.08 0.22 8.89
CA ARG A 141 -9.81 -1.01 8.52
C ARG A 141 -8.85 -2.17 8.27
N MET A 142 -7.74 -1.92 7.58
CA MET A 142 -6.70 -2.94 7.39
C MET A 142 -6.15 -3.46 8.72
N VAL A 143 -5.85 -2.59 9.69
CA VAL A 143 -5.40 -3.00 11.03
C VAL A 143 -6.47 -3.83 11.75
N HIS A 144 -7.75 -3.44 11.64
CA HIS A 144 -8.86 -4.23 12.18
C HIS A 144 -8.92 -5.64 11.56
N HIS A 145 -8.75 -5.76 10.24
CA HIS A 145 -8.75 -7.05 9.55
C HIS A 145 -7.54 -7.91 9.87
N LEU A 146 -6.37 -7.31 10.05
CA LEU A 146 -5.18 -8.02 10.53
C LEU A 146 -5.46 -8.69 11.89
N TRP A 147 -6.06 -7.95 12.82
CA TRP A 147 -6.41 -8.49 14.15
C TRP A 147 -7.39 -9.65 14.06
N ARG A 148 -8.45 -9.49 13.25
CA ARG A 148 -9.50 -10.50 13.11
C ARG A 148 -9.07 -11.75 12.34
N THR A 149 -7.99 -11.67 11.58
CA THR A 149 -7.47 -12.79 10.80
C THR A 149 -6.72 -13.80 11.67
N MET A 150 -6.13 -13.33 12.77
CA MET A 150 -5.33 -14.17 13.67
C MET A 150 -6.20 -15.19 14.39
N GLY A 151 -5.84 -16.47 14.25
CA GLY A 151 -6.29 -17.53 15.12
C GLY A 151 -5.58 -17.53 16.48
N PRO A 152 -6.06 -18.33 17.44
CA PRO A 152 -5.46 -18.43 18.78
C PRO A 152 -4.01 -18.94 18.76
N ASP A 153 -3.64 -19.74 17.75
CA ASP A 153 -2.31 -20.34 17.60
C ASP A 153 -1.38 -19.54 16.68
N ASP A 154 -1.88 -18.47 16.05
CA ASP A 154 -1.09 -17.63 15.15
C ASP A 154 -0.19 -16.68 15.96
N SER A 155 1.12 -16.77 15.72
CA SER A 155 2.12 -15.93 16.42
C SER A 155 2.68 -14.80 15.56
N ARG A 156 2.57 -14.89 14.23
CA ARG A 156 3.17 -13.96 13.27
C ARG A 156 2.30 -13.84 12.01
N LEU A 157 2.20 -12.63 11.49
CA LEU A 157 1.60 -12.36 10.19
C LEU A 157 2.65 -11.75 9.26
N LEU A 158 2.73 -12.25 8.03
CA LEU A 158 3.42 -11.57 6.94
C LEU A 158 2.39 -10.74 6.17
N VAL A 159 2.62 -9.42 6.09
CA VAL A 159 1.72 -8.49 5.42
C VAL A 159 2.33 -8.06 4.09
N LEU A 160 1.67 -8.40 2.98
CA LEU A 160 2.03 -7.98 1.63
C LEU A 160 1.07 -6.89 1.16
N VAL A 161 1.55 -5.65 1.09
CA VAL A 161 0.76 -4.45 0.76
C VAL A 161 1.59 -3.47 -0.05
N GLY A 162 0.93 -2.55 -0.76
CA GLY A 162 1.62 -1.47 -1.46
C GLY A 162 2.44 -0.60 -0.51
N SER A 163 3.61 -0.13 -0.97
CA SER A 163 4.58 0.62 -0.15
C SER A 163 4.01 1.86 0.52
N GLY A 164 3.02 2.52 -0.11
CA GLY A 164 2.33 3.69 0.47
C GLY A 164 1.57 3.43 1.77
N HIS A 165 1.22 2.17 2.06
CA HIS A 165 0.57 1.79 3.32
C HIS A 165 1.57 1.65 4.47
N VAL A 166 2.83 1.32 4.17
CA VAL A 166 3.80 0.83 5.17
C VAL A 166 4.00 1.83 6.32
N ARG A 167 4.15 3.12 6.01
CA ARG A 167 4.39 4.16 7.04
C ARG A 167 3.19 4.34 7.97
N VAL A 168 1.98 4.41 7.41
CA VAL A 168 0.74 4.55 8.20
C VAL A 168 0.49 3.29 9.01
N LEU A 169 0.64 2.10 8.42
CA LEU A 169 0.50 0.84 9.12
C LEU A 169 1.53 0.69 10.25
N ARG A 170 2.80 1.07 10.04
CA ARG A 170 3.81 1.04 11.12
C ARG A 170 3.37 1.89 12.31
N HIS A 171 2.92 3.12 12.07
CA HIS A 171 2.40 3.97 13.13
C HIS A 171 1.19 3.31 13.84
N LEU A 172 0.15 2.93 13.10
CA LEU A 172 -1.07 2.36 13.69
C LEU A 172 -0.80 1.05 14.45
N LEU A 173 0.07 0.18 13.93
CA LEU A 173 0.45 -1.09 14.57
C LEU A 173 1.37 -0.88 15.77
N THR A 174 2.18 0.18 15.80
CA THR A 174 2.97 0.54 17.00
C THR A 174 2.07 1.05 18.12
N GLU A 175 1.03 1.82 17.82
CA GLU A 175 0.07 2.31 18.82
C GLU A 175 -0.92 1.24 19.29
N ALA A 176 -1.11 0.18 18.50
CA ALA A 176 -2.03 -0.91 18.80
C ALA A 176 -1.33 -1.98 19.69
N PRO A 177 -1.71 -2.14 20.97
CA PRO A 177 -0.92 -2.88 21.96
C PRO A 177 -0.82 -4.39 21.72
N MET A 178 -1.66 -4.94 20.85
CA MET A 178 -1.65 -6.35 20.46
C MET A 178 -0.69 -6.67 19.31
N PHE A 179 -0.02 -5.67 18.74
CA PHE A 179 0.89 -5.84 17.62
C PHE A 179 2.32 -5.42 17.96
N CYS A 180 3.27 -5.96 17.20
CA CYS A 180 4.68 -5.60 17.23
C CYS A 180 5.19 -5.59 15.78
N PRO A 181 5.08 -4.47 15.05
CA PRO A 181 5.48 -4.42 13.65
C PRO A 181 7.00 -4.59 13.52
N VAL A 182 7.44 -5.56 12.72
CA VAL A 182 8.86 -5.84 12.46
C VAL A 182 9.15 -5.63 10.97
N SER A 183 10.29 -5.01 10.67
CA SER A 183 10.75 -4.85 9.29
C SER A 183 11.08 -6.22 8.66
N PRO A 184 10.66 -6.50 7.42
CA PRO A 184 11.03 -7.74 6.74
C PRO A 184 12.46 -7.71 6.18
N LEU A 185 13.09 -6.52 6.08
CA LEU A 185 14.40 -6.34 5.44
C LEU A 185 15.51 -7.26 5.99
N PRO A 186 15.65 -7.49 7.31
CA PRO A 186 16.67 -8.39 7.84
C PRO A 186 16.51 -9.86 7.43
N PHE A 187 15.35 -10.25 6.88
CA PHE A 187 15.05 -11.61 6.43
C PHE A 187 15.16 -11.77 4.91
N LEU A 188 15.41 -10.67 4.18
CA LEU A 188 15.65 -10.74 2.75
C LEU A 188 17.12 -11.12 2.48
N PRO A 189 17.40 -11.94 1.45
CA PRO A 189 18.76 -12.21 1.05
C PRO A 189 19.48 -10.90 0.71
N GLU A 190 20.78 -10.82 1.01
CA GLU A 190 21.58 -9.68 0.60
C GLU A 190 21.50 -9.52 -0.93
N ALA A 191 21.38 -8.27 -1.37
CA ALA A 191 21.47 -7.96 -2.79
C ALA A 191 22.88 -8.34 -3.26
N ASN A 192 22.98 -9.28 -4.21
CA ASN A 192 24.24 -9.62 -4.86
C ASN A 192 24.81 -8.43 -5.64
#